data_AF-A0A0R1GL19-F1
#
_entry.id   AF-A0A0R1GL19-F1
#
_cell.length_a   1.000
_cell.length_b   1.000
_cell.length_c   1.000
_cell.angle_alpha   90.00
_cell.angle_beta   90.00
_cell.angle_gamma   90.00
#
_symmetry.space_group_name_H-M   'P 1'
#
loop_
_entity.id
_entity.type
_entity.pdbx_description
1 polymer ?
#
loop_
_entity_poly.entity_id
_entity_poly.type
_entity_poly.pdbx_seq_one_letter_code
_entity_poly.pdbx_strand_id
1 'polypeptide(L)'
;MQLEITSTAYFKRLQFGQVLFFVGMLVLTPYAADFKQQLVLMEEDYQSWAQQFEQAHPGEWQCFYQIKPNTDLAQAQMTLTFVAENERQQLDYQVFLESVA
;
A
#
# COMPACT_ATOMS: atom_id res chain seq x y z
N MET A 1 -4.30 -7.08 -4.57
CA MET A 1 -5.36 -7.03 -3.54
C MET A 1 -5.60 -5.57 -3.19
N GLN A 2 -6.85 -5.13 -3.00
CA GLN A 2 -7.19 -3.77 -2.54
C GLN A 2 -7.89 -3.88 -1.19
N LEU A 3 -7.48 -3.06 -0.21
CA LEU A 3 -7.98 -3.04 1.16
C LEU A 3 -8.27 -1.61 1.60
N GLU A 4 -9.42 -1.38 2.24
CA GLU A 4 -9.73 -0.10 2.87
C GLU A 4 -8.89 0.10 4.14
N ILE A 5 -8.33 1.31 4.31
CA ILE A 5 -7.57 1.70 5.49
C ILE A 5 -8.52 2.39 6.47
N THR A 6 -8.86 1.70 7.56
CA THR A 6 -9.79 2.22 8.57
C THR A 6 -9.11 2.87 9.78
N SER A 7 -7.78 2.76 9.89
CA SER A 7 -7.01 3.36 11.00
C SER A 7 -5.51 3.36 10.70
N THR A 8 -4.75 4.21 11.42
CA THR A 8 -3.28 4.26 11.37
C THR A 8 -2.61 2.95 11.81
N ALA A 9 -3.28 2.12 12.60
CA ALA A 9 -2.77 0.80 12.98
C ALA A 9 -2.63 -0.17 11.78
N TYR A 10 -3.21 0.16 10.63
CA TYR A 10 -3.13 -0.62 9.40
C TYR A 10 -1.68 -0.85 8.94
N PHE A 11 -0.85 0.20 8.88
CA PHE A 11 0.54 0.09 8.44
C PHE A 11 1.38 -0.77 9.37
N LYS A 12 1.19 -0.62 10.68
CA LYS A 12 1.81 -1.50 11.69
C LYS A 12 1.44 -2.96 11.45
N ARG A 13 0.16 -3.26 11.18
CA ARG A 13 -0.28 -4.64 10.87
C ARG A 13 0.36 -5.16 9.60
N LEU A 14 0.50 -4.34 8.55
CA LEU A 14 1.20 -4.74 7.33
C LEU A 14 2.69 -5.03 7.56
N GLN A 15 3.37 -4.25 8.41
CA GLN A 15 4.79 -4.47 8.75
C GLN A 15 5.06 -5.80 9.46
N PHE A 16 4.08 -6.29 10.24
CA PHE A 16 4.15 -7.59 10.93
C PHE A 16 3.50 -8.74 10.13
N GLY A 17 2.76 -8.41 9.07
CA GLY A 17 2.09 -9.36 8.22
C GLY A 17 3.02 -9.96 7.16
N GLN A 18 2.48 -10.94 6.42
CA GLN A 18 3.15 -11.55 5.28
C GLN A 18 2.29 -11.33 4.03
N VAL A 19 2.91 -10.81 2.97
CA VAL A 19 2.27 -10.65 1.66
C VAL A 19 2.86 -11.71 0.73
N LEU A 20 1.98 -12.54 0.17
CA LEU A 20 2.35 -13.62 -0.74
C LEU A 20 1.64 -13.41 -2.08
N PHE A 21 2.41 -13.47 -3.17
CA PHE A 21 1.88 -13.51 -4.53
C PHE A 21 2.05 -14.91 -5.11
N PHE A 22 0.94 -15.49 -5.56
CA PHE A 22 0.92 -16.78 -6.23
C PHE A 22 0.84 -16.54 -7.75
N VAL A 23 1.91 -16.86 -8.47
CA VAL A 23 2.00 -16.70 -9.93
C VAL A 23 2.38 -18.03 -10.57
N GLY A 24 1.37 -18.81 -10.96
CA GLY A 24 1.58 -20.19 -11.40
C GLY A 24 2.12 -21.06 -10.27
N MET A 25 3.34 -21.60 -10.43
CA MET A 25 4.04 -22.36 -9.39
C MET A 25 4.99 -21.50 -8.53
N LEU A 26 5.17 -20.22 -8.88
CA LEU A 26 6.03 -19.30 -8.13
C LEU A 26 5.26 -18.69 -6.97
N VAL A 27 5.94 -18.61 -5.82
CA VAL A 27 5.50 -17.83 -4.67
C VAL A 27 6.50 -16.71 -4.48
N LEU A 28 6.02 -15.46 -4.57
CA LEU A 28 6.84 -14.26 -4.41
C LEU A 28 6.45 -13.51 -3.15
N THR A 29 7.43 -12.95 -2.46
CA THR A 29 7.25 -12.06 -1.31
C THR A 29 7.92 -10.73 -1.57
N PRO A 30 7.41 -9.60 -1.03
CA PRO A 30 8.19 -8.37 -0.96
C PRO A 30 9.48 -8.59 -0.16
N TYR A 31 10.61 -8.09 -0.66
CA TYR A 31 11.87 -8.11 0.08
C TYR A 31 11.71 -7.33 1.39
N ALA A 32 11.90 -8.02 2.52
CA ALA A 32 11.40 -7.55 3.80
C ALA A 32 11.94 -6.17 4.25
N ALA A 33 13.21 -5.87 3.96
CA ALA A 33 13.81 -4.59 4.34
C ALA A 33 13.25 -3.42 3.52
N ASP A 34 13.17 -3.58 2.20
CA ASP A 34 12.60 -2.59 1.29
C ASP A 34 11.11 -2.39 1.58
N PHE A 35 10.36 -3.49 1.74
CA PHE A 35 8.93 -3.42 2.07
C PHE A 35 8.66 -2.62 3.35
N LYS A 36 9.41 -2.86 4.42
CA LYS A 36 9.27 -2.10 5.67
C LYS A 36 9.60 -0.63 5.49
N GLN A 37 10.65 -0.30 4.75
CA GLN A 37 11.02 1.08 4.46
C GLN A 37 9.92 1.79 3.67
N GLN A 38 9.38 1.17 2.62
CA GLN A 38 8.29 1.75 1.84
C GLN A 38 7.01 1.92 2.66
N LEU A 39 6.70 0.99 3.57
CA LEU A 39 5.54 1.12 4.46
C LEU A 39 5.67 2.30 5.43
N VAL A 40 6.88 2.64 5.89
CA VAL A 40 7.11 3.82 6.74
C VAL A 40 6.84 5.09 5.94
N LEU A 41 7.38 5.21 4.73
CA LEU A 41 7.12 6.35 3.85
C LEU A 41 5.64 6.50 3.52
N MET A 42 4.97 5.38 3.22
CA MET A 42 3.55 5.36 2.93
C MET A 42 2.69 5.74 4.14
N GLU A 43 3.11 5.38 5.36
CA GLU A 43 2.43 5.80 6.60
C GLU A 43 2.55 7.33 6.81
N GLU A 44 3.73 7.91 6.55
CA GLU A 44 3.95 9.35 6.64
C GLU A 44 3.08 10.11 5.61
N ASP A 45 3.11 9.67 4.35
CA ASP A 45 2.26 10.23 3.30
C ASP A 45 0.78 10.06 3.61
N TYR A 46 0.39 8.90 4.17
CA TYR A 46 -0.99 8.66 4.59
C TYR A 46 -1.45 9.70 5.61
N GLN A 47 -0.64 9.99 6.63
CA GLN A 47 -0.99 10.96 7.67
C GLN A 47 -1.12 12.37 7.10
N SER A 48 -0.21 12.77 6.21
CA SER A 48 -0.27 14.08 5.57
C SER A 48 -1.52 14.26 4.72
N TRP A 49 -1.82 13.28 3.85
CA TRP A 49 -2.97 13.34 2.96
C TRP A 49 -4.30 13.13 3.69
N ALA A 50 -4.35 12.25 4.70
CA ALA A 50 -5.53 12.08 5.53
C ALA A 50 -5.92 13.40 6.22
N GLN A 51 -4.95 14.19 6.70
CA GLN A 51 -5.23 15.51 7.27
C GLN A 51 -5.79 16.48 6.22
N GLN A 52 -5.25 16.47 4.99
CA GLN A 52 -5.73 17.32 3.91
C GLN A 52 -7.15 16.95 3.47
N PHE A 53 -7.42 15.66 3.27
CA PHE A 53 -8.74 15.16 2.90
C PHE A 53 -9.77 15.37 4.02
N GLU A 54 -9.41 15.19 5.29
CA GLU A 54 -10.31 15.48 6.41
C GLU A 54 -10.64 16.97 6.52
N GLN A 55 -9.72 17.87 6.14
CA GLN A 55 -9.99 19.31 6.11
C GLN A 55 -10.87 19.72 4.91
N ALA A 56 -10.69 19.09 3.75
CA ALA A 56 -11.43 19.39 2.53
C ALA A 56 -12.82 18.72 2.48
N HIS A 57 -12.92 17.48 2.98
CA HIS A 57 -14.09 16.61 2.92
C HIS A 57 -14.36 15.91 4.27
N PRO A 58 -14.72 16.63 5.35
CA PRO A 58 -14.78 16.07 6.71
C PRO A 58 -15.69 14.84 6.82
N GLY A 59 -15.12 13.68 7.16
CA GLY A 59 -15.87 12.41 7.25
C GLY A 59 -16.40 11.84 5.93
N GLU A 60 -16.10 12.46 4.79
CA GLU A 60 -16.62 12.10 3.46
C GLU A 60 -15.49 11.66 2.50
N TRP A 61 -14.51 10.93 3.03
CA TRP A 61 -13.42 10.37 2.24
C TRP A 61 -13.07 8.96 2.71
N GLN A 62 -12.47 8.20 1.81
CA GLN A 62 -11.96 6.87 2.08
C GLN A 62 -10.54 6.74 1.54
N CYS A 63 -9.75 5.86 2.15
CA CYS A 63 -8.41 5.54 1.68
C CYS A 63 -8.25 4.03 1.46
N PHE A 64 -7.63 3.67 0.34
CA PHE A 64 -7.42 2.29 -0.05
C PHE A 64 -5.93 2.02 -0.29
N TYR A 65 -5.45 0.93 0.28
CA TYR A 65 -4.15 0.34 -0.02
C TYR A 65 -4.31 -0.76 -1.07
N GLN A 66 -3.40 -0.81 -2.03
CA GLN A 66 -3.29 -1.92 -2.96
C GLN A 66 -1.84 -2.33 -3.13
N ILE A 67 -1.59 -3.63 -3.30
CA ILE A 67 -0.31 -4.16 -3.78
C ILE A 67 -0.53 -5.21 -4.85
N LYS A 68 0.28 -5.17 -5.92
CA LYS A 68 0.26 -6.10 -7.05
C LYS A 68 1.68 -6.29 -7.63
N PRO A 69 2.06 -7.50 -8.04
CA PRO A 69 3.32 -7.71 -8.76
C PRO A 69 3.26 -7.03 -10.14
N ASN A 70 4.39 -6.52 -10.59
CA ASN A 70 4.56 -6.00 -11.95
C ASN A 70 4.71 -7.16 -12.95
N THR A 71 4.58 -6.87 -14.25
CA THR A 71 4.63 -7.88 -15.32
C THR A 71 5.94 -8.66 -15.36
N ASP A 72 7.05 -8.03 -14.99
CA ASP A 72 8.38 -8.65 -14.95
C ASP A 72 8.62 -9.53 -13.72
N LEU A 73 7.69 -9.52 -12.75
CA LEU A 73 7.78 -10.22 -11.46
C LEU A 73 9.01 -9.87 -10.61
N ALA A 74 9.75 -8.82 -10.96
CA ALA A 74 10.92 -8.36 -10.20
C ALA A 74 10.52 -7.41 -9.08
N GLN A 75 9.40 -6.70 -9.26
CA GLN A 75 8.89 -5.71 -8.31
C GLN A 75 7.37 -5.86 -8.14
N ALA A 76 6.85 -5.30 -7.06
CA ALA A 76 5.45 -5.05 -6.86
C ALA A 76 5.19 -3.55 -6.69
N GLN A 77 4.13 -3.08 -7.34
CA GLN A 77 3.60 -1.75 -7.11
C GLN A 77 2.69 -1.77 -5.89
N MET A 78 2.97 -0.90 -4.94
CA MET A 78 2.03 -0.53 -3.88
C MET A 78 1.39 0.81 -4.23
N THR A 79 0.11 0.93 -3.95
CA THR A 79 -0.68 2.12 -4.26
C THR A 79 -1.50 2.52 -3.05
N LEU A 80 -1.46 3.80 -2.70
CA LEU A 80 -2.36 4.44 -1.76
C LEU A 80 -3.33 5.32 -2.54
N THR A 81 -4.64 5.13 -2.36
CA THR A 81 -5.66 5.88 -3.09
C THR A 81 -6.63 6.53 -2.12
N PHE A 82 -6.66 7.85 -2.09
CA PHE A 82 -7.68 8.64 -1.41
C PHE A 82 -8.81 8.95 -2.38
N VAL A 83 -10.05 8.82 -1.92
CA VAL A 83 -11.26 9.06 -2.70
C VAL A 83 -12.24 9.87 -1.86
N ALA A 84 -12.66 11.01 -2.40
CA ALA A 84 -13.83 11.79 -2.02
C ALA A 84 -14.67 12.04 -3.29
N GLU A 85 -15.94 12.46 -3.19
CA GLU A 85 -16.91 12.46 -4.32
C GLU A 85 -16.32 12.89 -5.68
N ASN A 86 -15.63 14.03 -5.72
CA ASN A 86 -15.07 14.60 -6.94
C ASN A 86 -13.54 14.69 -6.91
N GLU A 87 -12.89 14.07 -5.92
CA GLU A 87 -11.44 14.17 -5.73
C GLU A 87 -10.84 12.78 -5.51
N ARG A 88 -9.77 12.52 -6.24
CA ARG A 88 -9.01 11.28 -6.10
C ARG A 88 -7.52 11.60 -6.14
N GLN A 89 -6.82 11.21 -5.08
CA GLN A 89 -5.37 11.29 -5.03
C GLN A 89 -4.78 9.88 -4.99
N GLN A 90 -3.79 9.62 -5.83
CA GLN A 90 -3.09 8.34 -5.88
C GLN A 90 -1.60 8.56 -5.64
N LEU A 91 -1.00 7.72 -4.79
CA LEU A 91 0.43 7.68 -4.51
C LEU A 91 0.94 6.26 -4.79
N ASP A 92 2.06 6.16 -5.51
CA ASP A 92 2.61 4.90 -5.98
C ASP A 92 4.02 4.69 -5.45
N TYR A 93 4.29 3.46 -5.01
CA TYR A 93 5.55 3.01 -4.44
C TYR A 93 5.95 1.69 -5.10
N GLN A 94 7.23 1.40 -5.12
CA GLN A 94 7.75 0.15 -5.65
C GLN A 94 8.48 -0.61 -4.55
N VAL A 95 8.33 -1.93 -4.56
CA VAL A 95 9.08 -2.82 -3.68
C VAL A 95 9.62 -3.98 -4.49
N PHE A 96 10.87 -4.37 -4.24
CA PHE A 96 11.45 -5.56 -4.87
C PHE A 96 10.77 -6.84 -4.39
N LEU A 97 10.65 -7.81 -5.29
CA LEU A 97 10.16 -9.15 -4.98
C LEU A 97 11.32 -10.13 -4.86
N GLU A 98 11.17 -11.09 -3.97
CA GLU A 98 12.03 -12.25 -3.84
C GLU A 98 11.21 -13.53 -4.01
N SER A 99 11.84 -14.57 -4.57
CA SER A 99 11.24 -15.90 -4.64
C SER A 99 11.33 -16.55 -3.26
N VAL A 100 10.23 -17.13 -2.81
CA VAL A 100 10.27 -18.05 -1.67
C VAL A 100 10.93 -19.34 -2.16
N ALA A 101 12.11 -19.64 -1.63
CA ALA A 101 12.86 -20.87 -1.93
C ALA A 101 12.33 -22.06 -1.10
#